data_AF-A0A938GEN9-F1
#
_entry.id   AF-A0A938GEN9-F1
#
_cell.length_a   1.000
_cell.length_b   1.000
_cell.length_c   1.000
_cell.angle_alpha   90.00
_cell.angle_beta   90.00
_cell.angle_gamma   90.00
#
_symmetry.space_group_name_H-M   'P 1'
#
loop_
_entity.id
_entity.type
_entity.pdbx_description
1 polymer ?
#
loop_
_entity_poly.entity_id
_entity_poly.type
_entity_poly.pdbx_seq_one_letter_code
_entity_poly.pdbx_strand_id
1 'polypeptide(L)'
;MNGIRSERLVLVILCGVLLAGVALVALRIQREPSNKRDSAEFHDASSNAFNATYLNAARGHDTTRRRECSSCHSSTEILARQKFGFLTNRTALSRDAWVKEILLSARCGGCHLVPDPANLPRQSWRETMSRMAQIMETRGVPRLTDDEFQDILHFYFSFSPEALSRLADDPNASESPLRFEPIPLGSPLGADARDRPFLGHVQIVDLDQDKRPEVLVCDTGKSRLTWIQNQNGVWKEDRIATLPNPARAQILVGKQSGHLDIVVACLGATVPTDEPVGSVALLSGDPAHRFTSITILDQTSRVADVQPGDFDGDGDRDFVIAAYGFIQQGEVGWLEKRTEGTYAYQRVVQKTGAVNVLPVDLNADGRLDFVALFAQEHEETSAFINDGQGRFQERLLFKAATPSFGSSGMQMVDLDQDGDLDILFTNGDNLDLPTIIPRPYHGVQWLENKGGLNFLWRDIYRCYGAYCAVAGDLNQDGHLDLVVSTLFNDWSDPKRASLLWLENNGQQHFIPHTIATKPTHLISAALGDFDGDGWLDVVACGMYTFPPFDRMGQVTLWRNRGVRK
;
A
#
# COMPACT_ATOMS: atom_id res chain seq x y z
N MET A 1 42.30 -54.26 -54.14
CA MET A 1 41.25 -55.25 -54.46
C MET A 1 39.94 -54.77 -53.87
N ASN A 2 39.00 -54.42 -54.76
CA ASN A 2 37.53 -54.43 -54.68
C ASN A 2 36.89 -53.94 -53.35
N GLY A 3 36.13 -52.84 -53.28
CA GLY A 3 34.94 -52.51 -54.07
C GLY A 3 33.68 -53.11 -53.38
N ILE A 4 32.51 -52.49 -53.22
CA ILE A 4 31.78 -51.52 -54.04
C ILE A 4 30.65 -50.86 -53.20
N ARG A 5 30.51 -49.54 -53.42
CA ARG A 5 29.34 -48.62 -53.47
C ARG A 5 27.92 -49.07 -53.08
N SER A 6 27.19 -48.09 -52.51
CA SER A 6 25.97 -47.56 -53.14
C SER A 6 25.76 -46.08 -52.75
N GLU A 7 25.87 -45.20 -53.75
CA GLU A 7 25.51 -43.77 -53.73
C GLU A 7 24.03 -43.58 -54.08
N ARG A 8 23.39 -42.53 -53.53
CA ARG A 8 22.59 -41.57 -54.32
C ARG A 8 22.67 -40.16 -53.72
N LEU A 9 23.32 -39.28 -54.46
CA LEU A 9 23.25 -37.81 -54.47
C LEU A 9 21.85 -37.38 -55.00
N VAL A 10 21.30 -36.20 -54.66
CA VAL A 10 21.42 -34.89 -55.33
C VAL A 10 20.76 -33.85 -54.37
N LEU A 11 21.46 -32.83 -53.82
CA LEU A 11 21.73 -31.44 -54.31
C LEU A 11 20.43 -30.59 -54.47
N VAL A 12 20.25 -29.32 -54.09
CA VAL A 12 21.05 -28.07 -53.90
C VAL A 12 20.13 -27.14 -53.04
N ILE A 13 20.50 -26.24 -52.11
CA ILE A 13 21.19 -24.91 -52.19
C ILE A 13 21.44 -24.48 -50.71
N LEU A 14 22.69 -24.48 -50.22
CA LEU A 14 23.66 -23.35 -50.06
C LEU A 14 23.12 -22.12 -49.31
N CYS A 15 23.56 -21.91 -48.05
CA CYS A 15 24.72 -21.08 -47.62
C CYS A 15 24.35 -19.60 -47.40
N GLY A 16 24.77 -18.90 -46.36
CA GLY A 16 25.67 -19.22 -45.24
C GLY A 16 26.31 -17.93 -44.69
N VAL A 17 26.91 -18.04 -43.49
CA VAL A 17 28.21 -17.43 -43.09
C VAL A 17 28.26 -15.90 -42.86
N LEU A 18 28.99 -15.25 -41.93
CA LEU A 18 29.72 -15.52 -40.67
C LEU A 18 30.17 -14.13 -40.11
N LEU A 19 30.36 -14.05 -38.77
CA LEU A 19 31.39 -13.35 -37.96
C LEU A 19 31.72 -11.82 -38.07
N ALA A 20 31.60 -11.17 -36.89
CA ALA A 20 32.58 -10.37 -36.10
C ALA A 20 33.18 -9.02 -36.58
N GLY A 21 33.23 -8.03 -35.65
CA GLY A 21 34.26 -6.96 -35.63
C GLY A 21 33.86 -5.54 -35.12
N VAL A 22 34.02 -5.31 -33.80
CA VAL A 22 34.59 -4.14 -33.08
C VAL A 22 34.51 -2.67 -33.61
N ALA A 23 34.12 -1.77 -32.70
CA ALA A 23 34.54 -0.36 -32.43
C ALA A 23 33.83 0.90 -33.02
N LEU A 24 33.26 1.66 -32.07
CA LEU A 24 33.32 3.11 -31.77
C LEU A 24 33.02 4.23 -32.82
N VAL A 25 32.04 5.06 -32.40
CA VAL A 25 31.96 6.55 -32.41
C VAL A 25 31.74 7.28 -33.74
N ALA A 26 30.55 7.88 -33.93
CA ALA A 26 30.31 9.34 -33.89
C ALA A 26 28.94 9.76 -34.48
N LEU A 27 28.16 10.44 -33.64
CA LEU A 27 27.36 11.66 -33.89
C LEU A 27 26.46 11.82 -35.16
N ARG A 28 25.18 12.08 -34.81
CA ARG A 28 24.29 13.17 -35.29
C ARG A 28 23.36 12.96 -36.51
N ILE A 29 22.06 13.00 -36.13
CA ILE A 29 20.97 13.85 -36.67
C ILE A 29 20.14 13.32 -37.85
N GLN A 30 18.89 13.02 -37.49
CA GLN A 30 17.62 13.19 -38.22
C GLN A 30 17.46 12.63 -39.64
N ARG A 31 16.53 11.68 -39.78
CA ARG A 31 15.17 11.91 -40.32
C ARG A 31 14.40 10.59 -40.35
N GLU A 32 13.16 10.61 -39.89
CA GLU A 32 12.19 9.54 -40.15
C GLU A 32 12.04 9.31 -41.66
N PRO A 33 11.65 8.09 -42.04
CA PRO A 33 10.41 8.03 -42.81
C PRO A 33 9.43 6.99 -42.27
N SER A 34 8.19 7.45 -42.20
CA SER A 34 6.94 6.71 -42.26
C SER A 34 7.01 5.34 -42.94
N ASN A 35 6.46 4.32 -42.29
CA ASN A 35 5.66 3.35 -43.00
C ASN A 35 4.54 2.80 -42.12
N LYS A 36 3.31 3.08 -42.56
CA LYS A 36 2.08 2.50 -42.06
C LYS A 36 2.15 0.97 -42.19
N ARG A 37 1.86 0.28 -41.09
CA ARG A 37 1.22 -1.03 -41.14
C ARG A 37 0.02 -0.98 -40.21
N ASP A 38 -1.15 -1.13 -40.82
CA ASP A 38 -2.40 -1.37 -40.13
C ASP A 38 -2.27 -2.66 -39.31
N SER A 39 -2.32 -2.50 -37.99
CA SER A 39 -2.68 -3.55 -37.04
C SER A 39 -3.50 -2.88 -35.95
N ALA A 40 -4.68 -3.43 -35.71
CA ALA A 40 -5.72 -2.91 -34.83
C ALA A 40 -5.20 -2.39 -33.47
N GLU A 41 -5.19 -1.06 -33.30
CA GLU A 41 -5.13 -0.40 -32.00
C GLU A 41 -6.55 -0.37 -31.41
N PHE A 42 -6.87 -1.37 -30.60
CA PHE A 42 -7.93 -1.26 -29.60
C PHE A 42 -7.39 -1.80 -28.27
N HIS A 43 -6.30 -1.21 -27.78
CA HIS A 43 -5.90 -1.32 -26.38
C HIS A 43 -5.17 -0.03 -25.99
N ASP A 44 -5.38 0.41 -24.74
CA ASP A 44 -4.46 1.25 -23.97
C ASP A 44 -4.53 2.79 -24.07
N ALA A 45 -5.72 3.38 -24.27
CA ALA A 45 -5.89 4.84 -24.11
C ALA A 45 -6.34 5.25 -22.69
N SER A 46 -7.12 4.41 -22.00
CA SER A 46 -7.74 4.75 -20.70
C SER A 46 -6.78 4.56 -19.52
N SER A 47 -6.06 3.43 -19.45
CA SER A 47 -4.94 3.15 -18.54
C SER A 47 -3.84 4.22 -18.61
N ASN A 48 -3.41 4.57 -19.83
CA ASN A 48 -2.40 5.61 -20.06
C ASN A 48 -2.87 7.00 -19.62
N ALA A 49 -4.15 7.34 -19.81
CA ALA A 49 -4.72 8.60 -19.33
C ALA A 49 -4.90 8.65 -17.79
N PHE A 50 -5.29 7.53 -17.18
CA PHE A 50 -5.39 7.37 -15.73
C PHE A 50 -4.02 7.57 -15.07
N ASN A 51 -3.01 6.87 -15.57
CA ASN A 51 -1.63 6.96 -15.07
C ASN A 51 -1.00 8.32 -15.35
N ALA A 52 -1.28 8.95 -16.49
CA ALA A 52 -0.78 10.29 -16.80
C ALA A 52 -1.29 11.34 -15.81
N THR A 53 -2.54 11.24 -15.33
CA THR A 53 -3.11 12.20 -14.36
C THR A 53 -2.43 12.06 -12.99
N TYR A 54 -2.20 10.83 -12.52
CA TYR A 54 -1.41 10.56 -11.31
C TYR A 54 0.04 11.04 -11.44
N LEU A 55 0.70 10.73 -12.56
CA LEU A 55 2.07 11.17 -12.81
C LEU A 55 2.19 12.68 -12.94
N ASN A 56 1.18 13.36 -13.50
CA ASN A 56 1.15 14.81 -13.61
C ASN A 56 0.95 15.48 -12.24
N ALA A 57 0.03 14.96 -11.41
CA ALA A 57 -0.18 15.46 -10.06
C ALA A 57 1.04 15.21 -9.14
N ALA A 58 1.65 14.02 -9.22
CA ALA A 58 2.90 13.69 -8.52
C ALA A 58 4.09 14.60 -8.94
N ARG A 59 4.04 15.15 -10.17
CA ARG A 59 4.99 16.15 -10.68
C ARG A 59 4.62 17.60 -10.34
N GLY A 60 3.56 17.82 -9.56
CA GLY A 60 3.10 19.15 -9.15
C GLY A 60 2.38 19.94 -10.25
N HIS A 61 1.88 19.27 -11.29
CA HIS A 61 1.06 19.93 -12.31
C HIS A 61 -0.40 20.03 -11.84
N ASP A 62 -0.98 21.23 -11.97
CA ASP A 62 -2.41 21.48 -11.76
C ASP A 62 -3.23 20.72 -12.82
N THR A 63 -3.80 19.58 -12.44
CA THR A 63 -4.69 18.77 -13.28
C THR A 63 -6.13 19.28 -13.29
N THR A 64 -6.46 20.29 -12.47
CA THR A 64 -7.83 20.81 -12.32
C THR A 64 -8.22 21.79 -13.43
N ARG A 65 -7.25 22.32 -14.18
CA ARG A 65 -7.52 23.24 -15.28
C ARG A 65 -7.63 22.52 -16.61
N ARG A 66 -8.88 22.30 -17.06
CA ARG A 66 -9.20 22.39 -18.51
C ARG A 66 -10.68 22.64 -18.80
N ARG A 67 -10.89 23.73 -19.54
CA ARG A 67 -12.09 24.27 -20.23
C ARG A 67 -13.36 24.35 -19.39
N GLU A 68 -13.63 25.55 -18.89
CA GLU A 68 -14.99 26.00 -18.61
C GLU A 68 -15.90 25.62 -19.79
N CYS A 69 -16.88 24.76 -19.52
CA CYS A 69 -17.87 24.37 -20.51
C CYS A 69 -18.86 25.53 -20.64
N SER A 70 -18.69 26.36 -21.67
CA SER A 70 -19.51 27.54 -21.95
C SER A 70 -20.88 27.23 -22.56
N SER A 71 -21.42 26.01 -22.40
CA SER A 71 -22.67 25.59 -23.07
C SER A 71 -23.87 25.38 -22.14
N CYS A 72 -23.89 25.95 -20.93
CA CYS A 72 -25.09 25.83 -20.07
C CYS A 72 -26.29 26.70 -20.50
N HIS A 73 -26.17 27.56 -21.53
CA HIS A 73 -27.29 28.40 -21.97
C HIS A 73 -27.43 28.42 -23.50
N SER A 74 -28.12 27.43 -24.06
CA SER A 74 -29.07 27.63 -25.17
C SER A 74 -29.68 26.30 -25.64
N SER A 75 -30.96 26.08 -25.31
CA SER A 75 -31.94 25.59 -26.27
C SER A 75 -33.35 25.65 -25.68
N THR A 76 -34.22 26.35 -26.39
CA THR A 76 -35.66 26.46 -26.14
C THR A 76 -36.38 25.27 -26.78
N GLU A 77 -36.71 24.25 -25.99
CA GLU A 77 -37.71 23.24 -26.36
C GLU A 77 -38.53 22.82 -25.14
N ILE A 78 -39.76 22.35 -25.36
CA ILE A 78 -40.76 22.05 -24.32
C ILE A 78 -40.27 20.99 -23.31
N LEU A 79 -39.32 20.13 -23.69
CA LEU A 79 -38.59 19.20 -22.79
C LEU A 79 -37.75 19.92 -21.73
N ALA A 80 -37.22 21.12 -22.04
CA ALA A 80 -36.49 21.94 -21.09
C ALA A 80 -37.39 22.38 -19.93
N ARG A 81 -38.67 22.68 -20.15
CA ARG A 81 -39.58 23.07 -19.05
C ARG A 81 -39.86 21.94 -18.06
N GLN A 82 -39.89 20.67 -18.50
CA GLN A 82 -39.97 19.52 -17.59
C GLN A 82 -38.63 19.26 -16.88
N LYS A 83 -37.48 19.36 -17.58
CA LYS A 83 -36.15 19.26 -16.96
C LYS A 83 -35.90 20.35 -15.91
N PHE A 84 -36.25 21.60 -16.21
CA PHE A 84 -36.14 22.73 -15.27
C PHE A 84 -37.12 22.60 -14.10
N GLY A 85 -38.36 22.16 -14.34
CA GLY A 85 -39.34 21.90 -13.28
C GLY A 85 -38.89 20.81 -12.29
N PHE A 86 -38.26 19.75 -12.80
CA PHE A 86 -37.69 18.68 -11.99
C PHE A 86 -36.44 19.15 -11.21
N LEU A 87 -35.54 19.91 -11.83
CA LEU A 87 -34.39 20.53 -11.15
C LEU A 87 -34.82 21.51 -10.04
N THR A 88 -35.89 22.29 -10.25
CA THR A 88 -36.45 23.18 -9.20
C THR A 88 -37.22 22.44 -8.11
N ASN A 89 -37.80 21.27 -8.40
CA ASN A 89 -38.46 20.46 -7.38
C ASN A 89 -37.45 19.68 -6.52
N ARG A 90 -36.29 19.34 -7.08
CA ARG A 90 -35.21 18.61 -6.40
C ARG A 90 -34.57 19.38 -5.24
N THR A 91 -34.47 20.70 -5.34
CA THR A 91 -33.97 21.54 -4.24
C THR A 91 -34.90 21.50 -3.01
N ALA A 92 -36.13 21.00 -3.14
CA ALA A 92 -37.07 20.79 -2.04
C ALA A 92 -37.09 19.34 -1.50
N LEU A 93 -36.38 18.39 -2.13
CA LEU A 93 -36.34 17.01 -1.68
C LEU A 93 -35.39 16.83 -0.50
N SER A 94 -35.78 15.97 0.44
CA SER A 94 -34.82 15.44 1.41
C SER A 94 -33.79 14.55 0.71
N ARG A 95 -32.62 14.38 1.35
CA ARG A 95 -31.55 13.50 0.85
C ARG A 95 -32.07 12.11 0.48
N ASP A 96 -32.86 11.48 1.35
CA ASP A 96 -33.41 10.14 1.12
C ASP A 96 -34.41 10.07 -0.02
N ALA A 97 -35.23 11.11 -0.19
CA ALA A 97 -36.17 11.19 -1.30
C ALA A 97 -35.42 11.30 -2.63
N TRP A 98 -34.37 12.11 -2.68
CA TRP A 98 -33.55 12.28 -3.87
C TRP A 98 -32.80 10.99 -4.24
N VAL A 99 -32.19 10.31 -3.26
CA VAL A 99 -31.54 8.99 -3.44
C VAL A 99 -32.47 7.99 -4.14
N LYS A 100 -33.74 7.95 -3.73
CA LYS A 100 -34.77 7.06 -4.31
C LYS A 100 -35.15 7.48 -5.72
N GLU A 101 -35.31 8.78 -5.99
CA GLU A 101 -35.67 9.26 -7.33
C GLU A 101 -34.59 8.96 -8.38
N ILE A 102 -33.31 9.14 -8.06
CA ILE A 102 -32.20 8.90 -9.00
C ILE A 102 -31.71 7.46 -8.99
N LEU A 103 -32.33 6.59 -8.18
CA LEU A 103 -31.95 5.19 -8.01
C LEU A 103 -30.46 5.00 -7.65
N LEU A 104 -29.93 5.89 -6.79
CA LEU A 104 -28.49 5.99 -6.54
C LEU A 104 -27.85 4.66 -6.15
N SER A 105 -28.47 3.91 -5.23
CA SER A 105 -27.96 2.60 -4.79
C SER A 105 -27.97 1.56 -5.90
N ALA A 106 -28.97 1.57 -6.78
CA ALA A 106 -29.03 0.63 -7.90
C ALA A 106 -28.00 0.98 -8.99
N ARG A 107 -27.66 2.27 -9.14
CA ARG A 107 -26.72 2.77 -10.16
C ARG A 107 -25.26 2.71 -9.70
N CYS A 108 -25.00 3.05 -8.45
CA CYS A 108 -23.64 3.19 -7.91
C CYS A 108 -23.28 2.12 -6.86
N GLY A 109 -24.26 1.37 -6.34
CA GLY A 109 -24.05 0.37 -5.28
C GLY A 109 -23.73 -1.04 -5.80
N GLY A 110 -23.55 -1.22 -7.11
CA GLY A 110 -23.32 -2.53 -7.72
C GLY A 110 -21.89 -3.08 -7.55
N CYS A 111 -20.90 -2.21 -7.35
CA CYS A 111 -19.50 -2.59 -7.16
C CYS A 111 -19.06 -2.53 -5.71
N HIS A 112 -19.50 -1.51 -4.98
CA HIS A 112 -19.12 -1.22 -3.60
C HIS A 112 -20.23 -0.42 -2.89
N LEU A 113 -20.03 -0.08 -1.62
CA LEU A 113 -20.94 0.80 -0.89
C LEU A 113 -21.02 2.18 -1.54
N VAL A 114 -22.21 2.76 -1.65
CA VAL A 114 -22.36 4.11 -2.21
C VAL A 114 -21.65 5.11 -1.30
N PRO A 115 -20.71 5.92 -1.82
CA PRO A 115 -20.04 6.95 -1.04
C PRO A 115 -21.02 7.95 -0.42
N ASP A 116 -20.79 8.36 0.84
CA ASP A 116 -21.55 9.46 1.43
C ASP A 116 -21.02 10.81 0.92
N PRO A 117 -21.88 11.75 0.47
CA PRO A 117 -21.49 13.10 0.09
C PRO A 117 -20.60 13.83 1.09
N ALA A 118 -20.72 13.53 2.39
CA ALA A 118 -19.92 14.15 3.44
C ALA A 118 -18.43 13.77 3.41
N ASN A 119 -18.04 12.71 2.70
CA ASN A 119 -16.67 12.20 2.68
C ASN A 119 -15.70 13.09 1.90
N LEU A 120 -16.19 13.89 0.95
CA LEU A 120 -15.37 14.75 0.11
C LEU A 120 -15.92 16.17 0.05
N PRO A 121 -15.05 17.19 -0.11
CA PRO A 121 -15.49 18.53 -0.49
C PRO A 121 -16.27 18.53 -1.80
N ARG A 122 -17.26 19.42 -1.91
CA ARG A 122 -18.12 19.59 -3.09
C ARG A 122 -17.35 19.61 -4.40
N GLN A 123 -16.24 20.33 -4.43
CA GLN A 123 -15.40 20.51 -5.62
C GLN A 123 -14.75 19.21 -6.13
N SER A 124 -14.56 18.21 -5.27
CA SER A 124 -13.89 16.96 -5.60
C SER A 124 -14.79 15.97 -6.36
N TRP A 125 -16.11 16.06 -6.17
CA TRP A 125 -17.05 15.06 -6.70
C TRP A 125 -17.10 14.97 -8.22
N ARG A 126 -16.81 16.05 -8.94
CA ARG A 126 -16.73 15.99 -10.41
C ARG A 126 -15.62 15.05 -10.86
N GLU A 127 -14.43 15.21 -10.29
CA GLU A 127 -13.28 14.36 -10.59
C GLU A 127 -13.54 12.92 -10.16
N THR A 128 -14.05 12.72 -8.94
CA THR A 128 -14.45 11.40 -8.44
C THR A 128 -15.41 10.70 -9.38
N MET A 129 -16.51 11.36 -9.78
CA MET A 129 -17.52 10.80 -10.67
C MET A 129 -16.97 10.49 -12.07
N SER A 130 -16.11 11.35 -12.62
CA SER A 130 -15.45 11.08 -13.91
C SER A 130 -14.56 9.85 -13.85
N ARG A 131 -13.82 9.66 -12.74
CA ARG A 131 -12.99 8.46 -12.54
C ARG A 131 -13.82 7.20 -12.33
N MET A 132 -14.92 7.29 -11.58
CA MET A 132 -15.86 6.18 -11.41
C MET A 132 -16.45 5.75 -12.75
N ALA A 133 -16.82 6.68 -13.63
CA ALA A 133 -17.30 6.34 -14.97
C ALA A 133 -16.27 5.55 -15.79
N GLN A 134 -14.99 5.90 -15.68
CA GLN A 134 -13.88 5.18 -16.33
C GLN A 134 -13.67 3.78 -15.74
N ILE A 135 -13.76 3.64 -14.41
CA ILE A 135 -13.67 2.34 -13.74
C ILE A 135 -14.85 1.44 -14.14
N MET A 136 -16.06 2.00 -14.19
CA MET A 136 -17.25 1.28 -14.65
C MET A 136 -17.08 0.76 -16.07
N GLU A 137 -16.61 1.60 -17.00
CA GLU A 137 -16.31 1.19 -18.38
C GLU A 137 -15.27 0.07 -18.42
N THR A 138 -14.18 0.22 -17.65
CA THR A 138 -13.10 -0.77 -17.56
C THR A 138 -13.60 -2.10 -17.00
N ARG A 139 -14.53 -2.09 -16.05
CA ARG A 139 -15.14 -3.30 -15.47
C ARG A 139 -16.30 -3.88 -16.29
N GLY A 140 -16.64 -3.26 -17.43
CA GLY A 140 -17.79 -3.67 -18.24
C GLY A 140 -19.14 -3.41 -17.57
N VAL A 141 -19.19 -2.53 -16.57
CA VAL A 141 -20.43 -2.09 -15.92
C VAL A 141 -21.14 -1.11 -16.86
N PRO A 142 -22.47 -1.24 -17.07
CA PRO A 142 -23.22 -0.34 -17.94
C PRO A 142 -22.99 1.14 -17.59
N ARG A 143 -22.62 1.92 -18.60
CA ARG A 143 -22.37 3.36 -18.44
C ARG A 143 -23.67 4.09 -18.09
N LEU A 144 -23.57 5.05 -17.18
CA LEU A 144 -24.65 6.01 -16.90
C LEU A 144 -24.95 6.83 -18.16
N THR A 145 -26.22 7.06 -18.44
CA THR A 145 -26.62 8.08 -19.42
C THR A 145 -26.15 9.47 -18.96
N ASP A 146 -26.03 10.42 -19.88
CA ASP A 146 -25.60 11.78 -19.52
C ASP A 146 -26.55 12.42 -18.49
N ASP A 147 -27.85 12.17 -18.61
CA ASP A 147 -28.86 12.67 -17.65
C ASP A 147 -28.68 12.02 -16.26
N GLU A 148 -28.49 10.70 -16.19
CA GLU A 148 -28.23 10.01 -14.90
C GLU A 148 -26.93 10.49 -14.25
N PHE A 149 -25.87 10.69 -15.05
CA PHE A 149 -24.60 11.22 -14.57
C PHE A 149 -24.77 12.63 -13.97
N GLN A 150 -25.47 13.53 -14.66
CA GLN A 150 -25.70 14.89 -14.13
C GLN A 150 -26.57 14.86 -12.88
N ASP A 151 -27.58 14.00 -12.83
CA ASP A 151 -28.48 13.87 -11.68
C ASP A 151 -27.76 13.40 -10.42
N ILE A 152 -26.88 12.39 -10.56
CA ILE A 152 -26.04 11.90 -9.47
C ILE A 152 -24.99 12.94 -9.07
N LEU A 153 -24.37 13.61 -10.04
CA LEU A 153 -23.40 14.67 -9.74
C LEU A 153 -24.05 15.84 -8.98
N HIS A 154 -25.26 16.24 -9.37
CA HIS A 154 -26.04 17.25 -8.66
C HIS A 154 -26.41 16.83 -7.24
N PHE A 155 -26.74 15.56 -7.02
CA PHE A 155 -26.94 15.01 -5.68
C PHE A 155 -25.69 15.23 -4.82
N TYR A 156 -24.52 14.78 -5.28
CA TYR A 156 -23.28 14.99 -4.53
C TYR A 156 -22.98 16.48 -4.35
N PHE A 157 -23.17 17.33 -5.35
CA PHE A 157 -22.94 18.76 -5.19
C PHE A 157 -23.85 19.41 -4.15
N SER A 158 -25.10 18.96 -4.06
CA SER A 158 -26.11 19.51 -3.13
C SER A 158 -25.85 19.10 -1.68
N PHE A 159 -25.43 17.86 -1.45
CA PHE A 159 -25.30 17.30 -0.11
C PHE A 159 -23.86 17.24 0.43
N SER A 160 -22.87 17.65 -0.35
CA SER A 160 -21.48 17.71 0.09
C SER A 160 -21.11 19.04 0.74
N PRO A 161 -20.24 19.02 1.76
CA PRO A 161 -19.73 20.23 2.38
C PRO A 161 -18.78 20.98 1.43
N GLU A 162 -18.57 22.27 1.65
CA GLU A 162 -17.57 23.05 0.89
C GLU A 162 -16.14 22.64 1.22
N ALA A 163 -15.90 22.31 2.48
CA ALA A 163 -14.65 21.80 3.00
C ALA A 163 -14.94 20.78 4.10
N LEU A 164 -14.04 19.82 4.30
CA LEU A 164 -14.13 18.88 5.41
C LEU A 164 -13.82 19.59 6.73
N SER A 165 -14.35 19.07 7.83
CA SER A 165 -13.98 19.53 9.16
C SER A 165 -12.48 19.37 9.38
N ARG A 166 -11.85 20.38 10.00
CA ARG A 166 -10.45 20.31 10.38
C ARG A 166 -10.33 19.58 11.72
N LEU A 167 -9.38 18.66 11.84
CA LEU A 167 -9.00 18.06 13.12
C LEU A 167 -8.39 19.12 14.03
N ALA A 168 -8.51 18.90 15.35
CA ALA A 168 -7.80 19.69 16.34
C ALA A 168 -6.30 19.74 16.05
N ASP A 169 -5.60 20.73 16.58
CA ASP A 169 -4.15 20.81 16.45
C ASP A 169 -3.50 19.65 17.21
N ASP A 170 -2.42 19.11 16.64
CA ASP A 170 -1.70 17.99 17.26
C ASP A 170 -0.96 18.49 18.52
N PRO A 171 -0.70 17.61 19.50
CA PRO A 171 0.07 17.95 20.70
C PRO A 171 1.43 18.52 20.35
N ASN A 172 1.94 19.44 21.16
CA ASN A 172 3.27 19.99 20.93
C ASN A 172 4.34 18.96 21.33
N ALA A 173 5.30 18.66 20.43
CA ALA A 173 6.39 17.73 20.73
C ALA A 173 7.20 18.14 21.98
N SER A 174 7.27 19.43 22.28
CA SER A 174 7.93 19.94 23.48
C SER A 174 7.15 19.72 24.77
N GLU A 175 5.92 19.22 24.71
CA GLU A 175 5.10 18.86 25.87
C GLU A 175 5.06 17.34 26.11
N SER A 176 5.61 16.53 25.20
CA SER A 176 5.73 15.08 25.38
C SER A 176 6.50 14.75 26.67
N PRO A 177 5.98 13.83 27.51
CA PRO A 177 6.64 13.42 28.76
C PRO A 177 7.87 12.55 28.51
N LEU A 178 7.92 11.85 27.38
CA LEU A 178 9.13 11.15 26.90
C LEU A 178 9.94 12.05 25.98
N ARG A 179 11.26 11.92 26.04
CA ARG A 179 12.20 12.64 25.17
C ARG A 179 12.74 11.71 24.09
N PHE A 180 12.57 12.09 22.83
CA PHE A 180 13.15 11.38 21.69
C PHE A 180 14.26 12.18 21.01
N GLU A 181 15.38 11.52 20.70
CA GLU A 181 16.51 12.07 19.98
C GLU A 181 16.58 11.50 18.55
N PRO A 182 16.34 12.32 17.50
CA PRO A 182 16.37 11.85 16.12
C PRO A 182 17.80 11.68 15.60
N ILE A 183 18.08 10.50 15.05
CA ILE A 183 19.36 10.08 14.48
C ILE A 183 19.08 9.58 13.06
N PRO A 184 19.48 10.32 12.02
CA PRO A 184 19.39 9.84 10.64
C PRO A 184 20.25 8.58 10.46
N LEU A 185 19.68 7.55 9.83
CA LEU A 185 20.38 6.32 9.53
C LEU A 185 20.77 6.28 8.04
N GLY A 186 21.93 5.72 7.75
CA GLY A 186 22.42 5.54 6.40
C GLY A 186 22.95 6.82 5.74
N SER A 187 22.90 6.84 4.41
CA SER A 187 23.45 7.92 3.59
C SER A 187 22.58 9.18 3.66
N PRO A 188 23.17 10.38 3.58
CA PRO A 188 22.40 11.61 3.52
C PRO A 188 21.53 11.65 2.25
N LEU A 189 20.50 12.49 2.28
CA LEU A 189 19.67 12.74 1.10
C LEU A 189 20.51 13.26 -0.07
N GLY A 190 20.24 12.72 -1.26
CA GLY A 190 20.79 13.25 -2.50
C GLY A 190 20.25 14.66 -2.79
N ALA A 191 21.02 15.44 -3.55
CA ALA A 191 20.64 16.79 -3.94
C ALA A 191 19.62 16.83 -5.11
N ASP A 192 19.44 15.71 -5.82
CA ASP A 192 18.54 15.60 -6.97
C ASP A 192 17.12 15.21 -6.55
N ALA A 193 16.11 15.79 -7.19
CA ALA A 193 14.71 15.40 -7.01
C ALA A 193 14.44 13.91 -7.35
N ARG A 194 15.29 13.29 -8.18
CA ARG A 194 15.25 11.85 -8.49
C ARG A 194 15.75 10.97 -7.34
N ASP A 195 16.46 11.55 -6.37
CA ASP A 195 16.95 10.86 -5.18
C ASP A 195 15.95 10.94 -4.01
N ARG A 196 14.73 11.46 -4.24
CA ARG A 196 13.68 11.49 -3.23
C ARG A 196 13.41 10.09 -2.69
N PRO A 197 13.38 9.90 -1.36
CA PRO A 197 13.11 8.60 -0.78
C PRO A 197 11.72 8.09 -1.19
N PHE A 198 11.67 6.84 -1.62
CA PHE A 198 10.44 6.11 -1.84
C PHE A 198 10.69 4.73 -1.23
N LEU A 199 10.67 4.70 0.10
CA LEU A 199 10.86 3.50 0.89
C LEU A 199 9.49 2.84 1.13
N GLY A 200 9.46 1.52 1.27
CA GLY A 200 8.21 0.76 1.47
C GLY A 200 8.07 0.21 2.89
N HIS A 201 9.18 -0.26 3.47
CA HIS A 201 9.17 -0.96 4.75
C HIS A 201 10.51 -0.83 5.47
N VAL A 202 10.45 -0.71 6.80
CA VAL A 202 11.59 -0.90 7.71
C VAL A 202 11.31 -2.02 8.68
N GLN A 203 12.33 -2.81 8.97
CA GLN A 203 12.30 -3.85 9.98
C GLN A 203 13.58 -3.78 10.81
N ILE A 204 13.44 -3.93 12.13
CA ILE A 204 14.60 -4.10 13.02
C ILE A 204 15.04 -5.55 12.93
N VAL A 205 16.32 -5.77 12.70
CA VAL A 205 16.91 -7.10 12.44
C VAL A 205 18.26 -7.24 13.14
N ASP A 206 18.74 -8.46 13.23
CA ASP A 206 20.09 -8.82 13.64
C ASP A 206 20.60 -9.89 12.65
N LEU A 207 21.00 -9.44 11.45
CA LEU A 207 21.33 -10.35 10.35
C LEU A 207 22.69 -11.01 10.54
N ASP A 208 23.61 -10.34 11.25
CA ASP A 208 24.92 -10.89 11.61
C ASP A 208 24.93 -11.66 12.94
N GLN A 209 23.80 -11.67 13.65
CA GLN A 209 23.59 -12.40 14.91
C GLN A 209 24.53 -11.93 16.03
N ASP A 210 24.93 -10.67 16.01
CA ASP A 210 25.81 -10.06 17.01
C ASP A 210 25.06 -9.47 18.21
N LYS A 211 23.71 -9.57 18.21
CA LYS A 211 22.77 -9.07 19.20
C LYS A 211 22.65 -7.55 19.27
N ARG A 212 23.13 -6.83 18.26
CA ARG A 212 22.88 -5.40 18.11
C ARG A 212 21.79 -5.20 17.06
N PRO A 213 20.83 -4.32 17.32
CA PRO A 213 19.78 -4.05 16.35
C PRO A 213 20.31 -3.25 15.17
N GLU A 214 19.88 -3.70 14.01
CA GLU A 214 20.18 -3.17 12.68
C GLU A 214 18.86 -2.92 11.96
N VAL A 215 18.92 -2.35 10.77
CA VAL A 215 17.70 -2.02 10.01
C VAL A 215 17.74 -2.62 8.62
N LEU A 216 16.73 -3.42 8.29
CA LEU A 216 16.44 -3.85 6.93
C LEU A 216 15.44 -2.88 6.28
N VAL A 217 15.74 -2.44 5.06
CA VAL A 217 14.96 -1.43 4.34
C VAL A 217 14.60 -1.94 2.96
N CYS A 218 13.30 -1.91 2.65
CA CYS A 218 12.80 -2.04 1.29
C CYS A 218 12.83 -0.66 0.61
N ASP A 219 13.84 -0.41 -0.23
CA ASP A 219 13.93 0.81 -1.04
C ASP A 219 13.18 0.57 -2.35
N THR A 220 11.86 0.78 -2.28
CA THR A 220 10.93 0.52 -3.37
C THR A 220 11.28 1.35 -4.61
N GLY A 221 11.64 2.63 -4.44
CA GLY A 221 11.99 3.53 -5.55
C GLY A 221 13.28 3.16 -6.27
N LYS A 222 14.29 2.67 -5.55
CA LYS A 222 15.58 2.27 -6.13
C LYS A 222 15.67 0.76 -6.43
N SER A 223 14.58 0.02 -6.26
CA SER A 223 14.51 -1.42 -6.54
C SER A 223 15.62 -2.22 -5.84
N ARG A 224 15.81 -1.98 -4.54
CA ARG A 224 16.85 -2.65 -3.75
C ARG A 224 16.40 -2.95 -2.32
N LEU A 225 16.93 -4.04 -1.79
CA LEU A 225 16.88 -4.37 -0.37
C LEU A 225 18.21 -3.92 0.26
N THR A 226 18.13 -3.11 1.31
CA THR A 226 19.30 -2.49 1.96
C THR A 226 19.35 -2.87 3.43
N TRP A 227 20.55 -3.23 3.89
CA TRP A 227 20.89 -3.46 5.29
C TRP A 227 21.61 -2.23 5.83
N ILE A 228 21.16 -1.68 6.95
CA ILE A 228 21.79 -0.56 7.63
C ILE A 228 22.35 -1.04 8.96
N GLN A 229 23.67 -1.03 9.07
CA GLN A 229 24.39 -1.54 10.25
C GLN A 229 25.16 -0.44 10.96
N ASN A 230 25.28 -0.56 12.28
CA ASN A 230 26.16 0.31 13.06
C ASN A 230 27.58 -0.25 13.12
N GLN A 231 28.49 0.33 12.34
CA GLN A 231 29.89 -0.03 12.31
C GLN A 231 30.72 1.04 13.01
N ASN A 232 31.12 0.78 14.27
CA ASN A 232 31.93 1.68 15.10
C ASN A 232 31.29 3.07 15.33
N GLY A 233 29.98 3.11 15.60
CA GLY A 233 29.23 4.35 15.82
C GLY A 233 28.76 5.05 14.55
N VAL A 234 28.97 4.43 13.38
CA VAL A 234 28.55 4.97 12.08
C VAL A 234 27.58 3.99 11.41
N TRP A 235 26.41 4.49 11.04
CA TRP A 235 25.41 3.74 10.29
C TRP A 235 25.81 3.65 8.81
N LYS A 236 26.08 2.44 8.31
CA LYS A 236 26.44 2.18 6.92
C LYS A 236 25.36 1.37 6.20
N GLU A 237 25.17 1.68 4.93
CA GLU A 237 24.24 0.97 4.05
C GLU A 237 24.98 -0.06 3.18
N ASP A 238 24.53 -1.31 3.25
CA ASP A 238 24.95 -2.38 2.37
C ASP A 238 23.75 -2.90 1.56
N ARG A 239 23.90 -3.00 0.24
CA ARG A 239 22.85 -3.54 -0.62
C ARG A 239 22.87 -5.06 -0.57
N ILE A 240 21.80 -5.67 -0.07
CA ILE A 240 21.61 -7.12 -0.05
C ILE A 240 21.26 -7.64 -1.46
N ALA A 241 20.24 -7.04 -2.08
CA ALA A 241 19.73 -7.51 -3.37
C ALA A 241 19.14 -6.37 -4.20
N THR A 242 19.07 -6.59 -5.52
CA THR A 242 18.28 -5.77 -6.45
C THR A 242 17.00 -6.54 -6.77
N LEU A 243 15.86 -5.99 -6.40
CA LEU A 243 14.55 -6.63 -6.51
C LEU A 243 13.54 -5.64 -7.13
N PRO A 244 12.55 -6.09 -7.90
CA PRO A 244 11.65 -5.19 -8.59
C PRO A 244 10.67 -4.50 -7.62
N ASN A 245 10.99 -3.27 -7.22
CA ASN A 245 10.20 -2.45 -6.29
C ASN A 245 9.77 -3.23 -5.02
N PRO A 246 10.72 -3.62 -4.14
CA PRO A 246 10.39 -4.37 -2.93
C PRO A 246 9.47 -3.53 -2.05
N ALA A 247 8.34 -4.10 -1.61
CA ALA A 247 7.37 -3.46 -0.73
C ALA A 247 7.59 -3.86 0.72
N ARG A 248 7.70 -5.16 0.99
CA ARG A 248 7.81 -5.72 2.34
C ARG A 248 8.78 -6.89 2.35
N ALA A 249 9.55 -7.00 3.43
CA ALA A 249 10.48 -8.10 3.66
C ALA A 249 10.19 -8.72 5.02
N GLN A 250 10.41 -10.03 5.14
CA GLN A 250 10.31 -10.75 6.40
C GLN A 250 11.49 -11.68 6.61
N ILE A 251 12.04 -11.64 7.81
CA ILE A 251 13.09 -12.55 8.26
C ILE A 251 12.50 -13.91 8.59
N LEU A 252 13.13 -14.96 8.09
CA LEU A 252 12.71 -16.33 8.30
C LEU A 252 13.61 -17.01 9.33
N VAL A 253 13.02 -17.37 10.47
CA VAL A 253 13.75 -17.97 11.61
C VAL A 253 13.59 -19.50 11.62
N GLY A 254 14.70 -20.24 11.78
CA GLY A 254 14.77 -21.72 11.91
C GLY A 254 14.99 -22.49 10.59
N LYS A 255 15.43 -23.76 10.54
CA LYS A 255 15.91 -24.75 11.56
C LYS A 255 17.22 -25.46 11.15
N GLN A 256 17.78 -25.24 9.95
CA GLN A 256 18.83 -26.12 9.39
C GLN A 256 20.19 -25.47 9.08
N SER A 257 20.24 -24.19 8.71
CA SER A 257 21.49 -23.55 8.26
C SER A 257 22.23 -22.78 9.36
N GLY A 258 21.53 -22.38 10.44
CA GLY A 258 22.07 -21.43 11.43
C GLY A 258 22.11 -19.98 10.94
N HIS A 259 21.78 -19.73 9.67
CA HIS A 259 21.74 -18.41 9.05
C HIS A 259 20.28 -18.00 8.78
N LEU A 260 20.05 -16.69 8.70
CA LEU A 260 18.73 -16.13 8.45
C LEU A 260 18.46 -16.02 6.95
N ASP A 261 17.26 -16.41 6.53
CA ASP A 261 16.75 -16.19 5.18
C ASP A 261 15.75 -15.02 5.18
N ILE A 262 15.47 -14.46 4.00
CA ILE A 262 14.55 -13.32 3.85
C ILE A 262 13.57 -13.63 2.73
N VAL A 263 12.27 -13.48 2.97
CA VAL A 263 11.26 -13.44 1.90
C VAL A 263 10.87 -11.99 1.62
N VAL A 264 10.69 -11.64 0.35
CA VAL A 264 10.43 -10.25 -0.07
C VAL A 264 9.28 -10.19 -1.07
N ALA A 265 8.24 -9.45 -0.70
CA ALA A 265 7.15 -9.06 -1.59
C ALA A 265 7.61 -7.93 -2.51
N CYS A 266 7.38 -8.09 -3.81
CA CYS A 266 7.80 -7.15 -4.84
C CYS A 266 6.59 -6.66 -5.63
N LEU A 267 6.42 -5.33 -5.68
CA LEU A 267 5.31 -4.72 -6.41
C LEU A 267 5.49 -4.85 -7.93
N GLY A 268 6.71 -4.91 -8.44
CA GLY A 268 6.99 -4.87 -9.88
C GLY A 268 6.91 -3.48 -10.52
N ALA A 269 5.98 -2.66 -10.05
CA ALA A 269 5.82 -1.27 -10.46
C ALA A 269 5.34 -0.39 -9.30
N THR A 270 5.82 0.86 -9.27
CA THR A 270 5.36 1.87 -8.29
C THR A 270 4.01 2.49 -8.65
N VAL A 271 3.69 2.55 -9.94
CA VAL A 271 2.39 3.02 -10.45
C VAL A 271 1.41 1.85 -10.48
N PRO A 272 0.16 2.02 -10.04
CA PRO A 272 -0.87 0.98 -10.15
C PRO A 272 -1.07 0.50 -11.59
N THR A 273 -1.22 -0.82 -11.76
CA THR A 273 -1.45 -1.47 -13.04
C THR A 273 -2.14 -2.82 -12.84
N ASP A 274 -2.95 -3.24 -13.81
CA ASP A 274 -3.51 -4.60 -13.89
C ASP A 274 -2.55 -5.58 -14.58
N GLU A 275 -1.39 -5.12 -15.06
CA GLU A 275 -0.36 -5.99 -15.63
C GLU A 275 0.24 -6.91 -14.54
N PRO A 276 0.53 -8.17 -14.89
CA PRO A 276 1.10 -9.15 -13.96
C PRO A 276 2.60 -8.88 -13.73
N VAL A 277 2.92 -7.82 -12.99
CA VAL A 277 4.30 -7.37 -12.73
C VAL A 277 4.84 -7.79 -11.36
N GLY A 278 3.97 -8.24 -10.45
CA GLY A 278 4.34 -8.60 -9.09
C GLY A 278 5.12 -9.91 -9.00
N SER A 279 5.92 -10.03 -7.94
CA SER A 279 6.71 -11.23 -7.67
C SER A 279 7.00 -11.41 -6.17
N VAL A 280 7.45 -12.61 -5.79
CA VAL A 280 8.00 -12.92 -4.47
C VAL A 280 9.41 -13.48 -4.64
N ALA A 281 10.36 -12.92 -3.90
CA ALA A 281 11.74 -13.38 -3.86
C ALA A 281 12.05 -14.05 -2.52
N LEU A 282 12.80 -15.16 -2.57
CA LEU A 282 13.37 -15.83 -1.40
C LEU A 282 14.90 -15.69 -1.46
N LEU A 283 15.47 -15.12 -0.41
CA LEU A 283 16.89 -14.84 -0.27
C LEU A 283 17.46 -15.76 0.80
N SER A 284 18.35 -16.67 0.40
CA SER A 284 19.03 -17.57 1.33
C SER A 284 20.34 -16.98 1.81
N GLY A 285 20.53 -16.91 3.13
CA GLY A 285 21.73 -16.40 3.77
C GLY A 285 22.85 -17.46 3.87
N ASP A 286 24.10 -17.02 3.82
CA ASP A 286 25.30 -17.85 4.02
C ASP A 286 26.06 -17.50 5.31
N PRO A 287 27.09 -18.27 5.71
CA PRO A 287 27.87 -18.00 6.92
C PRO A 287 28.66 -16.68 6.94
N ALA A 288 28.73 -15.98 5.80
CA ALA A 288 29.35 -14.66 5.68
C ALA A 288 28.28 -13.56 5.53
N HIS A 289 27.01 -13.87 5.82
CA HIS A 289 25.86 -12.97 5.72
C HIS A 289 25.65 -12.42 4.30
N ARG A 290 26.03 -13.22 3.29
CA ARG A 290 25.73 -12.93 1.88
C ARG A 290 24.47 -13.68 1.49
N PHE A 291 23.68 -13.05 0.63
CA PHE A 291 22.37 -13.58 0.24
C PHE A 291 22.33 -13.97 -1.22
N THR A 292 21.76 -15.16 -1.50
CA THR A 292 21.43 -15.60 -2.86
C THR A 292 19.93 -15.55 -3.05
N SER A 293 19.46 -14.82 -4.06
CA SER A 293 18.03 -14.64 -4.33
C SER A 293 17.55 -15.61 -5.41
N ILE A 294 16.38 -16.20 -5.18
CA ILE A 294 15.56 -16.86 -6.21
C ILE A 294 14.18 -16.20 -6.24
N THR A 295 13.51 -16.24 -7.39
CA THR A 295 12.10 -15.85 -7.52
C THR A 295 11.24 -17.09 -7.33
N ILE A 296 10.33 -17.07 -6.35
CA ILE A 296 9.46 -18.19 -6.01
C ILE A 296 8.02 -18.02 -6.52
N LEU A 297 7.67 -16.79 -6.93
CA LEU A 297 6.44 -16.45 -7.64
C LEU A 297 6.72 -15.23 -8.52
N ASP A 298 6.20 -15.21 -9.74
CA ASP A 298 6.20 -14.05 -10.63
C ASP A 298 4.90 -14.00 -11.43
N GLN A 299 4.77 -12.96 -12.27
CA GLN A 299 3.63 -12.79 -13.16
C GLN A 299 2.26 -12.79 -12.43
N THR A 300 2.22 -12.19 -11.24
CA THR A 300 1.00 -11.96 -10.45
C THR A 300 0.72 -10.46 -10.36
N SER A 301 -0.42 -10.10 -9.77
CA SER A 301 -0.71 -8.74 -9.33
C SER A 301 0.38 -8.20 -8.40
N ARG A 302 0.49 -6.88 -8.29
CA ARG A 302 1.52 -6.21 -7.46
C ARG A 302 1.51 -6.76 -6.02
N VAL A 303 2.55 -7.50 -5.62
CA VAL A 303 2.61 -8.14 -4.30
C VAL A 303 3.03 -7.12 -3.26
N ALA A 304 2.09 -6.75 -2.39
CA ALA A 304 2.28 -5.74 -1.34
C ALA A 304 2.82 -6.36 -0.04
N ASP A 305 2.46 -7.61 0.24
CA ASP A 305 2.87 -8.30 1.46
C ASP A 305 3.07 -9.80 1.23
N VAL A 306 3.95 -10.40 2.03
CA VAL A 306 4.22 -11.82 2.08
C VAL A 306 4.56 -12.21 3.51
N GLN A 307 3.94 -13.28 4.01
CA GLN A 307 4.21 -13.82 5.34
C GLN A 307 4.45 -15.33 5.29
N PRO A 308 5.41 -15.85 6.07
CA PRO A 308 5.64 -17.29 6.19
C PRO A 308 4.59 -17.97 7.06
N GLY A 309 4.30 -19.24 6.79
CA GLY A 309 3.41 -20.09 7.59
C GLY A 309 3.52 -21.56 7.20
N ASP A 310 2.98 -22.46 8.02
CA ASP A 310 2.77 -23.87 7.67
C ASP A 310 1.25 -24.08 7.65
N PHE A 311 0.66 -23.99 6.45
CA PHE A 311 -0.80 -23.91 6.30
C PHE A 311 -1.45 -25.27 6.03
N ASP A 312 -0.68 -26.30 5.71
CA ASP A 312 -1.19 -27.67 5.56
C ASP A 312 -0.67 -28.63 6.65
N GLY A 313 0.21 -28.15 7.53
CA GLY A 313 0.70 -28.88 8.70
C GLY A 313 1.76 -29.92 8.35
N ASP A 314 2.40 -29.82 7.19
CA ASP A 314 3.43 -30.76 6.73
C ASP A 314 4.82 -30.50 7.34
N GLY A 315 4.96 -29.38 8.05
CA GLY A 315 6.16 -28.99 8.79
C GLY A 315 7.21 -28.26 7.94
N ASP A 316 6.91 -27.97 6.68
CA ASP A 316 7.72 -27.11 5.85
C ASP A 316 7.28 -25.63 5.94
N ARG A 317 7.79 -24.77 5.05
CA ARG A 317 7.58 -23.32 5.15
C ARG A 317 6.95 -22.85 3.86
N ASP A 318 5.66 -22.59 3.95
CA ASP A 318 4.85 -21.93 2.93
C ASP A 318 4.84 -20.42 3.10
N PHE A 319 4.14 -19.76 2.17
CA PHE A 319 3.86 -18.34 2.26
C PHE A 319 2.42 -18.00 1.90
N VAL A 320 1.85 -17.02 2.59
CA VAL A 320 0.64 -16.32 2.13
C VAL A 320 1.03 -14.94 1.58
N ILE A 321 0.38 -14.49 0.52
CA ILE A 321 0.68 -13.22 -0.14
C ILE A 321 -0.56 -12.33 -0.25
N ALA A 322 -0.36 -11.03 -0.10
CA ALA A 322 -1.33 -10.00 -0.47
C ALA A 322 -0.90 -9.37 -1.79
N ALA A 323 -1.68 -9.57 -2.85
CA ALA A 323 -1.43 -8.97 -4.15
C ALA A 323 -2.49 -7.90 -4.44
N TYR A 324 -2.07 -6.64 -4.34
CA TYR A 324 -2.95 -5.46 -4.34
C TYR A 324 -3.75 -5.31 -5.63
N GLY A 325 -3.07 -5.48 -6.78
CA GLY A 325 -3.68 -5.30 -8.10
C GLY A 325 -4.07 -3.86 -8.42
N PHE A 326 -5.14 -3.62 -9.19
CA PHE A 326 -5.55 -2.25 -9.54
C PHE A 326 -7.06 -2.07 -9.80
N ILE A 327 -7.57 -2.27 -11.02
CA ILE A 327 -9.00 -2.10 -11.34
C ILE A 327 -9.70 -3.45 -11.49
N GLN A 328 -9.05 -4.43 -12.09
CA GLN A 328 -9.64 -5.74 -12.39
C GLN A 328 -8.93 -6.88 -11.66
N GLN A 329 -7.66 -6.67 -11.33
CA GLN A 329 -6.81 -7.69 -10.72
C GLN A 329 -6.55 -7.38 -9.24
N GLY A 330 -6.21 -8.43 -8.50
CA GLY A 330 -5.89 -8.41 -7.08
C GLY A 330 -6.35 -9.71 -6.41
N GLU A 331 -5.57 -10.20 -5.48
CA GLU A 331 -5.78 -11.52 -4.88
C GLU A 331 -5.06 -11.70 -3.55
N VAL A 332 -5.52 -12.65 -2.76
CA VAL A 332 -4.71 -13.31 -1.74
C VAL A 332 -4.42 -14.73 -2.21
N GLY A 333 -3.18 -15.16 -2.08
CA GLY A 333 -2.73 -16.46 -2.54
C GLY A 333 -1.83 -17.16 -1.52
N TRP A 334 -1.76 -18.47 -1.64
CA TRP A 334 -0.93 -19.37 -0.85
C TRP A 334 0.10 -20.03 -1.76
N LEU A 335 1.35 -20.04 -1.30
CA LEU A 335 2.50 -20.67 -1.94
C LEU A 335 2.88 -21.90 -1.10
N GLU A 336 2.35 -23.05 -1.50
CA GLU A 336 2.65 -24.35 -0.89
C GLU A 336 4.02 -24.83 -1.38
N LYS A 337 4.94 -25.11 -0.48
CA LYS A 337 6.26 -25.63 -0.85
C LYS A 337 6.11 -27.06 -1.37
N ARG A 338 6.88 -27.39 -2.41
CA ARG A 338 6.88 -28.73 -3.03
C ARG A 338 8.21 -29.43 -2.82
N THR A 339 9.26 -28.71 -3.17
CA THR A 339 10.65 -29.11 -2.98
C THR A 339 11.45 -27.85 -2.70
N GLU A 340 12.74 -28.01 -2.39
CA GLU A 340 13.59 -26.87 -2.12
C GLU A 340 13.57 -25.84 -3.28
N GLY A 341 13.27 -24.59 -2.95
CA GLY A 341 13.13 -23.48 -3.91
C GLY A 341 11.94 -23.57 -4.89
N THR A 342 11.03 -24.54 -4.76
CA THR A 342 9.89 -24.70 -5.68
C THR A 342 8.57 -24.68 -4.91
N TYR A 343 7.65 -23.82 -5.36
CA TYR A 343 6.36 -23.59 -4.72
C TYR A 343 5.22 -23.74 -5.73
N ALA A 344 4.08 -24.26 -5.27
CA ALA A 344 2.83 -24.26 -6.02
C ALA A 344 1.94 -23.11 -5.53
N TYR A 345 1.49 -22.30 -6.47
CA TYR A 345 0.61 -21.18 -6.18
C TYR A 345 -0.87 -21.60 -6.23
N GLN A 346 -1.60 -21.31 -5.16
CA GLN A 346 -3.05 -21.43 -5.08
C GLN A 346 -3.66 -20.06 -4.74
N ARG A 347 -4.51 -19.55 -5.63
CA ARG A 347 -5.31 -18.37 -5.33
C ARG A 347 -6.38 -18.72 -4.30
N VAL A 348 -6.37 -18.04 -3.16
CA VAL A 348 -7.34 -18.21 -2.07
C VAL A 348 -8.59 -17.38 -2.34
N VAL A 349 -8.43 -16.12 -2.73
CA VAL A 349 -9.53 -15.23 -3.13
C VAL A 349 -9.07 -14.25 -4.20
N GLN A 350 -9.95 -13.94 -5.16
CA GLN A 350 -9.76 -12.85 -6.11
C GLN A 350 -10.51 -11.62 -5.58
N LYS A 351 -9.77 -10.62 -5.11
CA LYS A 351 -10.30 -9.37 -4.56
C LYS A 351 -9.22 -8.29 -4.68
N THR A 352 -9.58 -7.12 -5.21
CA THR A 352 -8.65 -5.99 -5.34
C THR A 352 -8.28 -5.43 -3.96
N GLY A 353 -7.20 -4.65 -3.90
CA GLY A 353 -6.85 -3.88 -2.72
C GLY A 353 -6.24 -4.68 -1.57
N ALA A 354 -5.81 -5.94 -1.78
CA ALA A 354 -5.12 -6.70 -0.73
C ALA A 354 -3.77 -6.03 -0.39
N VAL A 355 -3.66 -5.45 0.81
CA VAL A 355 -2.46 -4.70 1.26
C VAL A 355 -1.63 -5.41 2.32
N ASN A 356 -2.28 -6.20 3.20
CA ASN A 356 -1.61 -6.98 4.24
C ASN A 356 -2.24 -8.35 4.41
N VAL A 357 -1.42 -9.31 4.80
CA VAL A 357 -1.84 -10.64 5.27
C VAL A 357 -1.06 -10.96 6.54
N LEU A 358 -1.69 -11.51 7.57
CA LEU A 358 -1.05 -11.86 8.84
C LEU A 358 -1.49 -13.27 9.27
N PRO A 359 -0.57 -14.26 9.28
CA PRO A 359 -0.84 -15.60 9.78
C PRO A 359 -1.09 -15.62 11.29
N VAL A 360 -2.11 -16.34 11.74
CA VAL A 360 -2.50 -16.48 13.14
C VAL A 360 -3.46 -17.66 13.28
N ASP A 361 -3.38 -18.44 14.37
CA ASP A 361 -4.45 -19.39 14.73
C ASP A 361 -5.57 -18.59 15.43
N LEU A 362 -6.59 -18.17 14.68
CA LEU A 362 -7.55 -17.18 15.15
C LEU A 362 -8.69 -17.81 15.96
N ASN A 363 -8.93 -19.11 15.77
CA ASN A 363 -10.00 -19.86 16.42
C ASN A 363 -9.49 -20.87 17.46
N ALA A 364 -8.18 -20.90 17.71
CA ALA A 364 -7.48 -21.76 18.66
C ALA A 364 -7.66 -23.26 18.38
N ASP A 365 -7.74 -23.65 17.11
CA ASP A 365 -7.89 -25.06 16.71
C ASP A 365 -6.58 -25.76 16.34
N GLY A 366 -5.46 -25.05 16.49
CA GLY A 366 -4.11 -25.53 16.24
C GLY A 366 -3.70 -25.48 14.77
N ARG A 367 -4.54 -24.96 13.88
CA ARG A 367 -4.22 -24.77 12.47
C ARG A 367 -3.99 -23.30 12.18
N LEU A 368 -3.02 -23.02 11.31
CA LEU A 368 -2.68 -21.65 10.98
C LEU A 368 -3.74 -21.08 10.04
N ASP A 369 -4.48 -20.07 10.51
CA ASP A 369 -5.34 -19.21 9.70
C ASP A 369 -4.53 -17.99 9.23
N PHE A 370 -5.22 -17.03 8.60
CA PHE A 370 -4.67 -15.68 8.45
C PHE A 370 -5.77 -14.62 8.37
N VAL A 371 -5.40 -13.37 8.65
CA VAL A 371 -6.23 -12.18 8.43
C VAL A 371 -5.69 -11.41 7.24
N ALA A 372 -6.57 -10.92 6.37
CA ALA A 372 -6.22 -10.04 5.26
C ALA A 372 -6.91 -8.67 5.38
N LEU A 373 -6.19 -7.62 5.02
CA LEU A 373 -6.71 -6.26 4.91
C LEU A 373 -6.90 -5.90 3.43
N PHE A 374 -8.12 -5.51 3.07
CA PHE A 374 -8.48 -5.06 1.73
C PHE A 374 -8.81 -3.57 1.74
N ALA A 375 -8.05 -2.78 0.99
CA ALA A 375 -8.25 -1.36 0.76
C ALA A 375 -9.14 -1.09 -0.48
N GLN A 376 -9.00 0.08 -1.09
CA GLN A 376 -9.74 0.53 -2.28
C GLN A 376 -11.26 0.50 -2.06
N GLU A 377 -12.02 -0.21 -2.90
CA GLU A 377 -13.48 -0.20 -2.80
C GLU A 377 -14.04 -1.12 -1.71
N HIS A 378 -13.19 -1.98 -1.13
CA HIS A 378 -13.62 -3.00 -0.19
C HIS A 378 -13.60 -2.48 1.25
N GLU A 379 -12.50 -1.84 1.66
CA GLU A 379 -12.26 -1.25 2.98
C GLU A 379 -12.69 -2.19 4.11
N GLU A 380 -12.14 -3.40 4.10
CA GLU A 380 -12.55 -4.48 5.00
C GLU A 380 -11.39 -5.32 5.50
N THR A 381 -11.61 -5.93 6.66
CA THR A 381 -10.73 -6.90 7.29
C THR A 381 -11.44 -8.25 7.33
N SER A 382 -10.85 -9.27 6.72
CA SER A 382 -11.41 -10.62 6.65
C SER A 382 -10.44 -11.64 7.24
N ALA A 383 -10.95 -12.57 8.03
CA ALA A 383 -10.25 -13.79 8.41
C ALA A 383 -10.45 -14.89 7.37
N PHE A 384 -9.45 -15.75 7.21
CA PHE A 384 -9.45 -16.90 6.32
C PHE A 384 -9.17 -18.13 7.16
N ILE A 385 -10.25 -18.80 7.59
CA ILE A 385 -10.19 -19.92 8.53
C ILE A 385 -9.83 -21.19 7.78
N ASN A 386 -8.75 -21.83 8.20
CA ASN A 386 -8.14 -22.97 7.55
C ASN A 386 -8.74 -24.29 8.06
N ASP A 387 -9.03 -25.21 7.13
CA ASP A 387 -9.51 -26.55 7.48
C ASP A 387 -8.39 -27.59 7.65
N GLY A 388 -7.13 -27.19 7.51
CA GLY A 388 -5.95 -28.05 7.64
C GLY A 388 -5.57 -28.80 6.39
N GLN A 389 -6.22 -28.51 5.26
CA GLN A 389 -5.88 -29.07 3.95
C GLN A 389 -5.57 -27.95 2.94
N GLY A 390 -5.16 -26.78 3.43
CA GLY A 390 -4.90 -25.61 2.58
C GLY A 390 -6.16 -25.01 1.95
N ARG A 391 -7.34 -25.27 2.53
CA ARG A 391 -8.60 -24.64 2.12
C ARG A 391 -9.05 -23.66 3.19
N PHE A 392 -9.38 -22.45 2.75
CA PHE A 392 -9.71 -21.35 3.63
C PHE A 392 -11.15 -20.88 3.44
N GLN A 393 -11.85 -20.66 4.55
CA GLN A 393 -13.17 -20.06 4.57
C GLN A 393 -13.06 -18.58 4.98
N GLU A 394 -13.46 -17.68 4.07
CA GLU A 394 -13.50 -16.24 4.36
C GLU A 394 -14.60 -15.92 5.40
N ARG A 395 -14.25 -15.10 6.38
CA ARG A 395 -15.12 -14.52 7.41
C ARG A 395 -14.84 -13.03 7.53
N LEU A 396 -15.83 -12.21 7.18
CA LEU A 396 -15.75 -10.76 7.33
C LEU A 396 -15.73 -10.39 8.82
N LEU A 397 -14.69 -9.70 9.27
CA LEU A 397 -14.56 -9.20 10.65
C LEU A 397 -14.98 -7.73 10.77
N PHE A 398 -14.61 -6.92 9.79
CA PHE A 398 -14.91 -5.50 9.76
C PHE A 398 -15.09 -5.00 8.33
N LYS A 399 -16.02 -4.07 8.13
CA LYS A 399 -16.19 -3.33 6.87
C LYS A 399 -16.45 -1.87 7.17
N ALA A 400 -15.68 -0.97 6.57
CA ALA A 400 -15.85 0.45 6.74
C ALA A 400 -17.19 0.92 6.14
N ALA A 401 -17.72 2.02 6.68
CA ALA A 401 -18.96 2.62 6.20
C ALA A 401 -18.81 3.38 4.86
N THR A 402 -17.59 3.48 4.32
CA THR A 402 -17.28 4.22 3.09
C THR A 402 -16.20 3.50 2.27
N PRO A 403 -16.28 3.48 0.93
CA PRO A 403 -15.26 2.88 0.06
C PRO A 403 -14.03 3.79 -0.17
N SER A 404 -13.81 4.76 0.72
CA SER A 404 -12.70 5.73 0.67
C SER A 404 -12.17 5.95 2.08
N PHE A 405 -12.10 4.85 2.83
CA PHE A 405 -11.75 4.85 4.25
C PHE A 405 -10.24 4.97 4.44
N GLY A 406 -9.46 4.45 3.49
CA GLY A 406 -8.02 4.59 3.40
C GLY A 406 -7.24 3.50 4.13
N SER A 407 -7.73 2.26 4.21
CA SER A 407 -7.04 1.17 4.92
C SER A 407 -5.58 1.03 4.46
N SER A 408 -4.63 1.02 5.40
CA SER A 408 -3.19 1.18 5.08
C SER A 408 -2.27 0.12 5.68
N GLY A 409 -2.44 -0.21 6.96
CA GLY A 409 -1.54 -1.09 7.69
C GLY A 409 -2.27 -1.89 8.76
N MET A 410 -1.71 -3.05 9.12
CA MET A 410 -2.27 -3.97 10.12
C MET A 410 -1.17 -4.62 10.96
N GLN A 411 -1.45 -4.89 12.23
CA GLN A 411 -0.61 -5.63 13.17
C GLN A 411 -1.48 -6.51 14.07
N MET A 412 -1.06 -7.77 14.30
CA MET A 412 -1.63 -8.60 15.37
C MET A 412 -0.99 -8.21 16.70
N VAL A 413 -1.79 -7.98 17.73
CA VAL A 413 -1.32 -7.57 19.06
C VAL A 413 -2.37 -7.92 20.12
N ASP A 414 -1.95 -8.38 21.29
CA ASP A 414 -2.82 -8.47 22.47
C ASP A 414 -2.84 -7.10 23.17
N LEU A 415 -3.71 -6.18 22.73
CA LEU A 415 -3.63 -4.77 23.12
C LEU A 415 -4.21 -4.52 24.52
N ASP A 416 -5.19 -5.32 24.93
CA ASP A 416 -5.79 -5.26 26.25
C ASP A 416 -5.20 -6.23 27.28
N GLN A 417 -4.24 -7.06 26.87
CA GLN A 417 -3.52 -8.02 27.70
C GLN A 417 -4.43 -9.09 28.29
N ASP A 418 -5.51 -9.46 27.59
CA ASP A 418 -6.44 -10.51 28.01
C ASP A 418 -6.01 -11.92 27.56
N GLY A 419 -4.99 -11.99 26.70
CA GLY A 419 -4.34 -13.22 26.24
C GLY A 419 -4.82 -13.72 24.88
N ASP A 420 -5.77 -13.03 24.23
CA ASP A 420 -6.07 -13.24 22.82
C ASP A 420 -5.41 -12.18 21.92
N LEU A 421 -5.20 -12.53 20.64
CA LEU A 421 -4.61 -11.59 19.68
C LEU A 421 -5.73 -10.76 19.03
N ASP A 422 -5.60 -9.44 19.15
CA ASP A 422 -6.41 -8.45 18.46
C ASP A 422 -5.82 -8.05 17.11
N ILE A 423 -6.59 -7.25 16.37
CA ILE A 423 -6.14 -6.63 15.12
C ILE A 423 -6.08 -5.11 15.31
N LEU A 424 -4.87 -4.57 15.37
CA LEU A 424 -4.62 -3.14 15.26
C LEU A 424 -4.47 -2.78 13.77
N PHE A 425 -5.19 -1.78 13.29
CA PHE A 425 -5.07 -1.35 11.90
C PHE A 425 -5.21 0.16 11.75
N THR A 426 -4.76 0.67 10.61
CA THR A 426 -4.74 2.10 10.31
C THR A 426 -5.52 2.41 9.05
N ASN A 427 -6.07 3.62 9.01
CA ASN A 427 -6.70 4.16 7.82
C ASN A 427 -6.16 5.57 7.55
N GLY A 428 -5.24 5.66 6.59
CA GLY A 428 -4.51 6.88 6.26
C GLY A 428 -4.24 7.07 4.78
N ASP A 429 -4.46 6.05 3.95
CA ASP A 429 -4.22 6.12 2.51
C ASP A 429 -5.15 7.16 1.89
N ASN A 430 -4.60 7.94 0.96
CA ASN A 430 -5.33 9.05 0.36
C ASN A 430 -4.98 9.19 -1.13
N LEU A 431 -4.60 8.07 -1.77
CA LEU A 431 -4.27 8.05 -3.17
C LEU A 431 -5.50 7.91 -4.06
N ASP A 432 -6.72 7.95 -3.51
CA ASP A 432 -7.97 7.92 -4.27
C ASP A 432 -8.17 9.12 -5.19
N LEU A 433 -7.46 10.24 -4.97
CA LEU A 433 -7.50 11.45 -5.79
C LEU A 433 -6.08 11.92 -6.10
N PRO A 434 -5.85 12.63 -7.23
CA PRO A 434 -4.51 13.14 -7.56
C PRO A 434 -4.04 14.22 -6.58
N THR A 435 -4.98 14.93 -5.93
CA THR A 435 -4.67 15.89 -4.87
C THR A 435 -4.97 15.26 -3.51
N ILE A 436 -3.99 15.31 -2.61
CA ILE A 436 -4.15 14.85 -1.23
C ILE A 436 -5.06 15.81 -0.49
N ILE A 437 -6.18 15.30 0.02
CA ILE A 437 -7.14 16.06 0.82
C ILE A 437 -7.18 15.44 2.21
N PRO A 438 -6.62 16.10 3.25
CA PRO A 438 -6.60 15.57 4.60
C PRO A 438 -8.00 15.10 5.06
N ARG A 439 -8.13 13.82 5.44
CA ARG A 439 -9.40 13.22 5.86
C ARG A 439 -9.51 13.22 7.38
N PRO A 440 -10.49 13.93 7.97
CA PRO A 440 -10.62 13.98 9.43
C PRO A 440 -11.06 12.65 10.05
N TYR A 441 -11.46 11.70 9.22
CA TYR A 441 -11.78 10.34 9.63
C TYR A 441 -10.59 9.37 9.48
N HIS A 442 -9.39 9.84 9.09
CA HIS A 442 -8.19 9.00 9.18
C HIS A 442 -7.77 8.80 10.64
N GLY A 443 -7.09 7.70 10.92
CA GLY A 443 -6.70 7.37 12.28
C GLY A 443 -6.25 5.93 12.50
N VAL A 444 -6.30 5.55 13.77
CA VAL A 444 -5.94 4.22 14.27
C VAL A 444 -7.20 3.52 14.78
N GLN A 445 -7.34 2.27 14.41
CA GLN A 445 -8.51 1.43 14.64
C GLN A 445 -8.08 0.15 15.33
N TRP A 446 -8.97 -0.44 16.12
CA TRP A 446 -8.72 -1.68 16.84
C TRP A 446 -9.93 -2.60 16.72
N LEU A 447 -9.71 -3.83 16.26
CA LEU A 447 -10.67 -4.91 16.36
C LEU A 447 -10.26 -5.76 17.55
N GLU A 448 -10.89 -5.48 18.68
CA GLU A 448 -10.70 -6.22 19.93
C GLU A 448 -11.34 -7.59 19.78
N ASN A 449 -10.57 -8.64 19.99
CA ASN A 449 -11.05 -10.00 19.97
C ASN A 449 -11.83 -10.27 21.27
N LYS A 450 -12.96 -10.97 21.11
CA LYS A 450 -13.86 -11.34 22.20
C LYS A 450 -14.04 -12.86 22.27
N GLY A 451 -13.13 -13.58 21.64
CA GLY A 451 -13.17 -15.02 21.45
C GLY A 451 -14.22 -15.47 20.42
N GLY A 452 -14.06 -16.71 19.93
CA GLY A 452 -15.02 -17.34 19.03
C GLY A 452 -15.22 -16.60 17.70
N LEU A 453 -14.17 -15.93 17.19
CA LEU A 453 -14.20 -15.08 15.99
C LEU A 453 -15.14 -13.86 16.08
N ASN A 454 -15.47 -13.41 17.30
CA ASN A 454 -16.24 -12.20 17.52
C ASN A 454 -15.29 -11.02 17.79
N PHE A 455 -15.41 -9.95 17.02
CA PHE A 455 -14.55 -8.77 17.12
C PHE A 455 -15.36 -7.51 17.38
N LEU A 456 -14.90 -6.70 18.34
CA LEU A 456 -15.47 -5.39 18.63
C LEU A 456 -14.59 -4.30 18.00
N TRP A 457 -15.15 -3.54 17.05
CA TRP A 457 -14.46 -2.40 16.46
C TRP A 457 -14.45 -1.19 17.40
N ARG A 458 -13.26 -0.59 17.55
CA ARG A 458 -12.98 0.61 18.33
C ARG A 458 -12.17 1.59 17.50
N ASP A 459 -12.56 2.86 17.58
CA ASP A 459 -11.85 3.99 16.98
C ASP A 459 -10.94 4.60 18.06
N ILE A 460 -9.62 4.39 17.95
CA ILE A 460 -8.66 4.76 19.00
C ILE A 460 -8.35 6.25 18.95
N TYR A 461 -7.91 6.74 17.79
CA TYR A 461 -7.46 8.11 17.65
C TYR A 461 -7.56 8.59 16.21
N ARG A 462 -8.01 9.84 16.01
CA ARG A 462 -8.10 10.48 14.70
C ARG A 462 -6.87 11.33 14.44
N CYS A 463 -6.17 11.04 13.35
CA CYS A 463 -5.09 11.86 12.83
C CYS A 463 -4.98 11.68 11.31
N TYR A 464 -4.60 12.75 10.63
CA TYR A 464 -4.49 12.72 9.17
C TYR A 464 -3.39 11.77 8.72
N GLY A 465 -3.74 10.86 7.82
CA GLY A 465 -2.76 10.06 7.10
C GLY A 465 -2.06 8.99 7.94
N ALA A 466 -2.66 8.54 9.04
CA ALA A 466 -2.17 7.41 9.85
C ALA A 466 -1.92 6.18 8.98
N TYR A 467 -0.65 5.84 8.72
CA TYR A 467 -0.32 4.82 7.72
C TYR A 467 0.15 3.52 8.34
N CYS A 468 0.97 3.60 9.40
CA CYS A 468 1.41 2.44 10.16
C CYS A 468 1.33 2.75 11.65
N ALA A 469 0.76 1.83 12.42
CA ALA A 469 0.75 1.84 13.87
C ALA A 469 1.48 0.59 14.39
N VAL A 470 2.34 0.76 15.39
CA VAL A 470 3.06 -0.33 16.06
C VAL A 470 2.89 -0.23 17.57
N ALA A 471 2.59 -1.35 18.21
CA ALA A 471 2.38 -1.41 19.66
C ALA A 471 3.67 -1.75 20.43
N GLY A 472 3.84 -1.12 21.60
CA GLY A 472 4.95 -1.39 22.53
C GLY A 472 4.83 -0.52 23.77
N ASP A 473 5.37 -0.97 24.90
CA ASP A 473 5.40 -0.20 26.16
C ASP A 473 6.54 0.85 26.10
N LEU A 474 6.20 2.09 25.74
CA LEU A 474 7.19 3.15 25.52
C LEU A 474 7.60 3.87 26.82
N ASN A 475 6.72 3.86 27.82
CA ASN A 475 6.93 4.54 29.10
C ASN A 475 7.33 3.59 30.25
N GLN A 476 7.40 2.27 29.99
CA GLN A 476 7.68 1.19 30.95
C GLN A 476 6.65 1.07 32.07
N ASP A 477 5.38 1.38 31.81
CA ASP A 477 4.31 1.27 32.81
C ASP A 477 3.60 -0.09 32.81
N GLY A 478 3.95 -0.97 31.88
CA GLY A 478 3.40 -2.31 31.71
C GLY A 478 2.20 -2.39 30.78
N HIS A 479 1.74 -1.27 30.21
CA HIS A 479 0.67 -1.23 29.22
C HIS A 479 1.23 -0.99 27.82
N LEU A 480 0.62 -1.63 26.81
CA LEU A 480 1.04 -1.41 25.43
C LEU A 480 0.52 -0.06 24.95
N ASP A 481 1.47 0.82 24.59
CA ASP A 481 1.22 2.06 23.88
C ASP A 481 1.25 1.84 22.37
N LEU A 482 0.91 2.88 21.61
CA LEU A 482 0.99 2.85 20.15
C LEU A 482 1.90 3.96 19.61
N VAL A 483 2.74 3.63 18.64
CA VAL A 483 3.44 4.62 17.82
C VAL A 483 2.83 4.66 16.43
N VAL A 484 2.45 5.85 15.97
CA VAL A 484 1.74 6.06 14.71
C VAL A 484 2.56 6.93 13.77
N SER A 485 2.90 6.39 12.61
CA SER A 485 3.51 7.14 11.51
C SER A 485 2.43 7.70 10.57
N THR A 486 2.64 8.92 10.06
CA THR A 486 1.70 9.55 9.13
C THR A 486 2.34 9.80 7.77
N LEU A 487 1.66 9.36 6.71
CA LEU A 487 2.09 9.51 5.32
C LEU A 487 1.35 10.66 4.65
N PHE A 488 0.02 10.56 4.52
CA PHE A 488 -0.86 11.53 3.84
C PHE A 488 -1.45 12.58 4.77
N ASN A 489 -0.62 13.18 5.61
CA ASN A 489 -1.00 14.22 6.57
C ASN A 489 -1.19 15.60 5.88
N ASP A 490 -1.74 16.57 6.61
CA ASP A 490 -1.80 17.98 6.19
C ASP A 490 -0.43 18.64 6.32
N TRP A 491 0.48 18.35 5.39
CA TRP A 491 1.82 18.90 5.41
C TRP A 491 1.92 20.40 5.11
N SER A 492 0.80 21.04 4.73
CA SER A 492 0.74 22.50 4.64
C SER A 492 0.87 23.16 6.01
N ASP A 493 0.51 22.44 7.08
CA ASP A 493 0.71 22.85 8.46
C ASP A 493 2.02 22.24 9.00
N PRO A 494 3.05 23.06 9.30
CA PRO A 494 4.34 22.56 9.78
C PRO A 494 4.28 21.97 11.20
N LYS A 495 3.17 22.16 11.93
CA LYS A 495 2.99 21.63 13.28
C LYS A 495 2.42 20.22 13.31
N ARG A 496 1.94 19.70 12.18
CA ARG A 496 1.39 18.35 12.10
C ARG A 496 2.44 17.29 12.43
N ALA A 497 2.05 16.34 13.26
CA ALA A 497 2.88 15.25 13.72
C ALA A 497 3.12 14.25 12.59
N SER A 498 4.38 14.01 12.26
CA SER A 498 4.78 12.90 11.40
C SER A 498 4.87 11.58 12.15
N LEU A 499 5.12 11.65 13.46
CA LEU A 499 5.20 10.52 14.36
C LEU A 499 4.52 10.88 15.69
N LEU A 500 3.54 10.08 16.08
CA LEU A 500 2.77 10.20 17.33
C LEU A 500 3.08 9.02 18.25
N TRP A 501 3.01 9.26 19.55
CA TRP A 501 2.91 8.24 20.59
C TRP A 501 1.54 8.39 21.25
N LEU A 502 0.78 7.31 21.31
CA LEU A 502 -0.51 7.25 21.98
C LEU A 502 -0.31 6.42 23.26
N GLU A 503 -0.20 7.10 24.39
CA GLU A 503 0.04 6.52 25.71
C GLU A 503 -1.23 5.85 26.22
N ASN A 504 -1.18 4.55 26.51
CA ASN A 504 -2.28 3.80 27.09
C ASN A 504 -2.24 3.95 28.61
N ASN A 505 -3.24 4.62 29.18
CA ASN A 505 -3.29 4.87 30.62
C ASN A 505 -3.61 3.64 31.50
N GLY A 506 -3.59 2.43 30.93
CA GLY A 506 -3.97 1.17 31.58
C GLY A 506 -5.47 0.92 31.67
N GLN A 507 -6.30 1.77 31.07
CA GLN A 507 -7.74 1.55 30.92
C GLN A 507 -8.16 1.62 29.45
N GLN A 508 -7.21 1.39 28.52
CA GLN A 508 -7.41 1.46 27.07
C GLN A 508 -7.84 2.87 26.61
N HIS A 509 -7.53 3.90 27.40
CA HIS A 509 -7.69 5.28 27.00
C HIS A 509 -6.34 5.84 26.59
N PHE A 510 -6.25 6.18 25.30
CA PHE A 510 -5.02 6.60 24.65
C PHE A 510 -4.85 8.12 24.67
N ILE A 511 -3.77 8.59 25.29
CA ILE A 511 -3.40 10.01 25.41
C ILE A 511 -2.37 10.34 24.33
N PRO A 512 -2.64 11.27 23.41
CA PRO A 512 -1.74 11.55 22.30
C PRO A 512 -0.58 12.46 22.72
N HIS A 513 0.62 12.12 22.27
CA HIS A 513 1.85 12.89 22.35
C HIS A 513 2.53 12.94 20.98
N THR A 514 3.16 14.06 20.64
CA THR A 514 3.93 14.14 19.39
C THR A 514 5.38 13.76 19.64
N ILE A 515 5.88 12.76 18.90
CA ILE A 515 7.31 12.43 18.86
C ILE A 515 8.04 13.38 17.91
N ALA A 516 7.48 13.59 16.70
CA ALA A 516 8.14 14.37 15.67
C ALA A 516 7.17 15.03 14.69
N THR A 517 7.61 16.15 14.11
CA THR A 517 6.98 16.83 12.95
C THR A 517 7.90 16.82 11.71
N LYS A 518 9.07 16.16 11.83
CA LYS A 518 10.06 15.94 10.77
C LYS A 518 10.94 14.71 11.08
N PRO A 519 11.41 13.97 10.07
CA PRO A 519 10.96 14.03 8.67
C PRO A 519 9.46 13.73 8.52
N THR A 520 8.87 14.25 7.45
CA THR A 520 7.45 14.08 7.08
C THR A 520 7.26 12.83 6.22
N HIS A 521 6.01 12.50 5.86
CA HIS A 521 5.69 11.41 4.93
C HIS A 521 6.22 10.04 5.38
N LEU A 522 6.01 9.68 6.65
CA LEU A 522 6.49 8.41 7.20
C LEU A 522 5.51 7.28 6.85
N ILE A 523 6.01 6.21 6.24
CA ILE A 523 5.20 5.09 5.74
C ILE A 523 5.24 3.85 6.65
N SER A 524 6.36 3.60 7.31
CA SER A 524 6.57 2.40 8.11
C SER A 524 7.38 2.75 9.34
N ALA A 525 7.07 2.09 10.46
CA ALA A 525 7.76 2.22 11.72
C ALA A 525 7.99 0.84 12.38
N ALA A 526 9.00 0.74 13.24
CA ALA A 526 9.28 -0.42 14.08
C ALA A 526 9.85 0.04 15.44
N LEU A 527 9.63 -0.77 16.48
CA LEU A 527 10.07 -0.50 17.85
C LEU A 527 11.16 -1.48 18.29
N GLY A 528 12.19 -0.98 18.97
CA GLY A 528 13.25 -1.80 19.56
C GLY A 528 14.27 -0.95 20.30
N ASP A 529 14.98 -1.55 21.26
CA ASP A 529 15.99 -0.86 22.08
C ASP A 529 17.36 -0.87 21.35
N PHE A 530 17.77 0.27 20.79
CA PHE A 530 19.00 0.37 19.99
C PHE A 530 20.28 0.61 20.78
N ASP A 531 20.20 1.04 22.05
CA ASP A 531 21.38 1.28 22.87
C ASP A 531 21.43 0.50 24.19
N GLY A 532 20.49 -0.44 24.38
CA GLY A 532 20.46 -1.38 25.49
C GLY A 532 20.09 -0.72 26.82
N ASP A 533 19.40 0.42 26.77
CA ASP A 533 19.02 1.18 27.97
C ASP A 533 17.64 0.79 28.52
N GLY A 534 16.96 -0.15 27.84
CA GLY A 534 15.66 -0.70 28.19
C GLY A 534 14.48 0.11 27.65
N TRP A 535 14.68 1.30 27.10
CA TRP A 535 13.62 2.09 26.50
C TRP A 535 13.43 1.69 25.04
N LEU A 536 12.18 1.51 24.62
CA LEU A 536 11.90 1.25 23.21
C LEU A 536 12.16 2.52 22.39
N ASP A 537 13.04 2.39 21.40
CA ASP A 537 13.26 3.40 20.37
C ASP A 537 12.33 3.17 19.18
N VAL A 538 12.18 4.19 18.34
CA VAL A 538 11.39 4.10 17.10
C VAL A 538 12.30 4.25 15.88
N VAL A 539 12.26 3.32 14.94
CA VAL A 539 12.79 3.54 13.59
C VAL A 539 11.64 3.73 12.61
N ALA A 540 11.71 4.73 11.74
CA ALA A 540 10.73 4.92 10.66
C ALA A 540 11.39 5.37 9.35
N CYS A 541 10.69 5.19 8.24
CA CYS A 541 11.17 5.56 6.90
C CYS A 541 10.17 6.42 6.11
N GLY A 542 10.70 7.25 5.21
CA GLY A 542 9.92 8.20 4.41
C GLY A 542 9.61 7.78 2.97
N MET A 543 8.44 8.17 2.48
CA MET A 543 8.01 8.03 1.08
C MET A 543 7.45 9.35 0.53
N TYR A 544 8.19 10.02 -0.35
CA TYR A 544 7.87 11.37 -0.81
C TYR A 544 7.29 11.39 -2.23
N THR A 545 5.99 11.14 -2.36
CA THR A 545 5.27 11.12 -3.65
C THR A 545 4.46 12.38 -3.95
N PHE A 546 4.27 13.28 -2.98
CA PHE A 546 3.51 14.52 -3.12
C PHE A 546 4.15 15.66 -2.31
N PRO A 547 3.95 16.93 -2.71
CA PRO A 547 4.52 18.06 -2.00
C PRO A 547 3.84 18.30 -0.64
N PRO A 548 4.50 19.05 0.27
CA PRO A 548 5.80 19.70 0.12
C PRO A 548 6.98 18.74 0.36
N PHE A 549 8.08 19.00 -0.35
CA PHE A 549 9.32 18.21 -0.29
C PHE A 549 10.42 18.90 0.54
N ASP A 550 10.04 19.67 1.56
CA ASP A 550 10.93 20.57 2.31
C ASP A 550 11.42 19.99 3.66
N ARG A 551 10.77 18.94 4.16
CA ARG A 551 11.07 18.28 5.45
C ARG A 551 11.30 16.78 5.27
N MET A 552 12.17 16.43 4.33
CA MET A 552 12.47 15.04 3.97
C MET A 552 13.54 14.41 4.86
N GLY A 553 13.53 13.08 4.91
CA GLY A 553 14.51 12.18 5.55
C GLY A 553 14.32 10.76 5.01
N GLN A 554 15.39 9.96 5.02
CA GLN A 554 15.36 8.56 4.55
C GLN A 554 14.81 7.65 5.65
N VAL A 555 15.72 7.07 6.44
CA VAL A 555 15.44 6.29 7.63
C VAL A 555 15.90 7.11 8.83
N THR A 556 15.08 7.21 9.86
CA THR A 556 15.41 7.94 11.09
C THR A 556 15.12 7.06 12.29
N LEU A 557 16.07 7.01 13.22
CA LEU A 557 15.91 6.42 14.55
C LEU A 557 15.61 7.54 15.54
N TRP A 558 14.50 7.47 16.23
CA TRP A 558 14.16 8.31 17.37
C TRP A 558 14.49 7.53 18.63
N ARG A 559 15.64 7.86 19.20
CA ARG A 559 16.10 7.22 20.42
C ARG A 559 15.37 7.78 21.64
N ASN A 560 14.68 6.93 22.36
CA ASN A 560 13.99 7.27 23.59
C ASN A 560 15.03 7.51 24.70
N ARG A 561 14.95 8.65 25.37
CA ARG A 561 15.83 9.04 26.48
C ARG A 561 15.11 8.98 27.82
N GLY A 562 13.96 8.30 27.84
CA GLY A 562 13.07 8.18 28.98
C GLY A 562 12.34 9.48 29.32
N VAL A 563 11.89 9.53 30.58
CA VAL A 563 11.10 10.64 31.11
C VAL A 563 11.89 11.94 31.14
N ARG A 564 11.25 13.01 30.69
CA ARG A 564 11.79 14.36 30.71
C ARG A 564 11.92 14.86 32.16
N LYS A 565 13.14 15.19 32.58
CA LYS A 565 13.44 15.76 33.91
C LYS A 565 13.10 17.24 34.01
#